data_AF-A0A6N4DNN7-F1
#
_entry.id   AF-A0A6N4DNN7-F1
#
_cell.length_a   1.000
_cell.length_b   1.000
_cell.length_c   1.000
_cell.angle_alpha   90.00
_cell.angle_beta   90.00
_cell.angle_gamma   90.00
#
_symmetry.space_group_name_H-M   'P 1'
#
loop_
_entity.id
_entity.type
_entity.pdbx_description
1 polymer ?
#
loop_
_entity_poly.entity_id
_entity_poly.type
_entity_poly.pdbx_seq_one_letter_code
_entity_poly.pdbx_strand_id
1 'polypeptide(L)'
;MRVFLPICSGMLMLAASSVSAEYPTAGINPDQRPAGAPTLSWVNHNQTWYQNALTGVSQPYPRSIYFLENQGNWFTPFNHPGMTGPYDIRNWHKN
;
A
#
# COMPACT_ATOMS: atom_id res chain seq x y z
N MET A 1 -4.20 -45.53 -56.03
CA MET A 1 -3.18 -44.47 -56.23
C MET A 1 -3.88 -43.14 -56.41
N ARG A 2 -3.79 -42.25 -55.42
CA ARG A 2 -3.71 -40.77 -55.52
C ARG A 2 -3.96 -40.17 -54.13
N VAL A 3 -2.85 -39.81 -53.50
CA VAL A 3 -2.74 -39.08 -52.23
C VAL A 3 -3.09 -37.61 -52.50
N PHE A 4 -3.87 -36.99 -51.61
CA PHE A 4 -3.97 -35.53 -51.49
C PHE A 4 -4.02 -35.14 -50.00
N LEU A 5 -2.84 -34.78 -49.45
CA LEU A 5 -2.65 -33.71 -48.46
C LEU A 5 -2.67 -32.37 -49.23
N PRO A 6 -2.87 -31.16 -48.66
CA PRO A 6 -2.58 -30.69 -47.29
C PRO A 6 -3.75 -29.84 -46.70
N ILE A 7 -3.76 -29.21 -45.51
CA ILE A 7 -2.92 -28.12 -45.00
C ILE A 7 -3.20 -27.97 -43.49
N CYS A 8 -2.18 -28.24 -42.67
CA CYS A 8 -2.00 -27.57 -41.38
C CYS A 8 -1.34 -26.22 -41.65
N SER A 9 -1.97 -25.12 -41.24
CA SER A 9 -1.35 -23.79 -41.00
C SER A 9 -2.48 -22.85 -40.62
N GLY A 10 -2.51 -22.13 -39.52
CA GLY A 10 -1.54 -21.86 -38.47
C GLY A 10 -2.21 -20.75 -37.66
N MET A 11 -2.79 -21.08 -36.50
CA MET A 11 -3.50 -20.09 -35.69
C MET A 11 -2.46 -19.28 -34.91
N LEU A 12 -2.11 -18.12 -35.48
CA LEU A 12 -1.16 -17.17 -34.91
C LEU A 12 -1.75 -16.62 -33.59
N MET A 13 -1.20 -17.07 -32.46
CA MET A 13 -1.53 -16.50 -31.15
C MET A 13 -1.03 -15.05 -31.10
N LEU A 14 -1.94 -14.09 -31.07
CA LEU A 14 -1.63 -12.72 -30.67
C LEU A 14 -1.23 -12.74 -29.20
N ALA A 15 0.08 -12.69 -28.93
CA ALA A 15 0.58 -12.38 -27.60
C ALA A 15 0.25 -10.92 -27.31
N ALA A 16 -0.69 -10.68 -26.39
CA ALA A 16 -0.96 -9.33 -25.89
C ALA A 16 0.26 -8.85 -25.11
N SER A 17 1.02 -7.93 -25.69
CA SER A 17 2.08 -7.22 -24.99
C SER A 17 1.43 -6.33 -23.93
N SER A 18 1.48 -6.75 -22.67
CA SER A 18 1.16 -5.87 -21.54
C SER A 18 2.20 -4.76 -21.49
N VAL A 19 1.84 -3.56 -21.96
CA VAL A 19 2.65 -2.36 -21.73
C VAL A 19 2.64 -2.10 -20.23
N SER A 20 3.74 -2.40 -19.56
CA SER A 20 3.94 -1.91 -18.19
C SER A 20 4.20 -0.43 -18.31
N ALA A 21 3.28 0.41 -17.80
CA ALA A 21 3.58 1.83 -17.66
C ALA A 21 4.83 1.95 -16.78
N GLU A 22 5.92 2.49 -17.32
CA GLU A 22 7.12 2.82 -16.56
C GLU A 22 6.68 3.70 -15.38
N TYR A 23 6.98 3.29 -14.14
CA TYR A 23 6.68 4.14 -12.99
C TYR A 23 7.45 5.45 -13.16
N PRO A 24 6.82 6.64 -12.96
CA PRO A 24 7.53 7.89 -13.10
C PRO A 24 8.65 7.93 -12.06
N THR A 25 9.89 7.69 -12.53
CA THR A 25 11.10 7.97 -11.76
C THR A 25 11.15 9.48 -11.55
N ALA A 26 11.45 9.93 -10.33
CA ALA A 26 11.54 11.36 -10.03
C ALA A 26 12.38 12.04 -11.12
N GLY A 27 11.76 12.94 -11.89
CA GLY A 27 12.37 13.53 -13.06
C GLY A 27 13.60 14.36 -12.70
N ILE A 28 14.26 14.94 -13.71
CA ILE A 28 15.46 15.77 -13.50
C ILE A 28 15.18 17.13 -12.82
N ASN A 29 13.90 17.49 -12.62
CA ASN A 29 13.47 18.71 -11.95
C ASN A 29 12.97 18.35 -10.53
N PRO A 30 13.80 18.47 -9.49
CA PRO A 30 13.48 17.98 -8.14
C PRO A 30 12.35 18.77 -7.45
N ASP A 31 12.07 19.99 -7.89
CA ASP A 31 10.99 20.85 -7.41
C ASP A 31 9.62 20.49 -8.04
N GLN A 32 9.62 19.69 -9.10
CA GLN A 32 8.41 19.33 -9.83
C GLN A 32 8.02 17.87 -9.59
N ARG A 33 6.79 17.67 -9.15
CA ARG A 33 6.20 16.33 -9.15
C ARG A 33 5.91 15.89 -10.59
N PRO A 34 6.29 14.67 -11.01
CA PRO A 34 5.97 14.17 -12.34
C PRO A 34 4.47 14.21 -12.63
N ALA A 35 4.11 14.59 -13.86
CA ALA A 35 2.73 14.56 -14.32
C ALA A 35 2.19 13.12 -14.26
N GLY A 36 0.98 12.94 -13.70
CA GLY A 36 0.37 11.62 -13.54
C GLY A 36 0.92 10.78 -12.39
N ALA A 37 1.84 11.30 -11.56
CA ALA A 37 2.29 10.59 -10.37
C ALA A 37 1.11 10.31 -9.42
N PRO A 38 0.91 9.05 -8.96
CA PRO A 38 -0.20 8.69 -8.10
C PRO A 38 -0.26 9.54 -6.82
N THR A 39 -1.45 10.06 -6.49
CA THR A 39 -1.68 10.86 -5.28
C THR A 39 -2.60 10.13 -4.31
N LEU A 40 -2.22 10.07 -3.03
CA LEU A 40 -3.14 9.65 -1.97
C LEU A 40 -3.96 10.87 -1.52
N SER A 41 -5.27 10.85 -1.76
CA SER A 41 -6.18 11.92 -1.35
C SER A 41 -6.72 11.74 0.08
N TRP A 42 -6.83 10.50 0.53
CA TRP A 42 -7.36 10.15 1.85
C TRP A 42 -6.82 8.79 2.33
N VAL A 43 -6.77 8.61 3.64
CA VAL A 43 -6.34 7.35 4.28
C VAL A 43 -7.55 6.70 4.92
N ASN A 44 -7.78 5.43 4.59
CA ASN A 44 -8.90 4.69 5.14
C ASN A 44 -8.62 4.19 6.56
N HIS A 45 -9.15 4.92 7.55
CA HIS A 45 -9.16 4.53 8.95
C HIS A 45 -10.33 3.60 9.26
N ASN A 46 -10.26 2.37 8.74
CA ASN A 46 -11.26 1.34 9.03
C ASN A 46 -11.12 0.79 10.47
N GLN A 47 -12.02 -0.12 10.85
CA GLN A 47 -12.01 -0.71 12.19
C GLN A 47 -10.68 -1.39 12.55
N THR A 48 -10.08 -2.13 11.61
CA THR A 48 -8.78 -2.80 11.82
C THR A 48 -7.67 -1.78 12.05
N TRP A 49 -7.68 -0.67 11.31
CA TRP A 49 -6.73 0.42 11.50
C TRP A 49 -6.85 1.01 12.91
N TYR A 50 -8.07 1.30 13.38
CA TYR A 50 -8.28 1.82 14.73
C TYR A 50 -7.91 0.81 15.82
N GLN A 51 -8.26 -0.47 15.66
CA GLN A 51 -7.86 -1.52 16.59
C GLN A 51 -6.34 -1.56 16.77
N ASN A 52 -5.60 -1.49 15.66
CA ASN A 52 -4.14 -1.43 15.70
C ASN A 52 -3.64 -0.11 16.33
N ALA A 53 -4.11 1.04 15.84
CA ALA A 53 -3.67 2.36 16.32
C ALA A 53 -3.97 2.61 17.81
N LEU A 54 -5.01 1.98 18.35
CA LEU A 54 -5.43 2.09 19.75
C LEU A 54 -4.85 0.99 20.66
N THR A 55 -3.91 0.18 20.18
CA THR A 55 -3.21 -0.84 20.99
C THR A 55 -2.71 -0.24 22.31
N GLY A 56 -3.07 -0.85 23.44
CA GLY A 56 -2.67 -0.39 24.77
C GLY A 56 -3.35 0.89 25.27
N VAL A 57 -4.34 1.44 24.57
CA VAL A 57 -5.13 2.60 25.02
C VAL A 57 -6.45 2.12 25.61
N SER A 58 -6.68 2.43 26.89
CA SER A 58 -7.94 2.09 27.56
C SER A 58 -9.01 3.14 27.34
N GLN A 59 -10.28 2.71 27.32
CA GLN A 59 -11.42 3.60 27.35
C GLN A 59 -11.64 4.19 28.77
N PRO A 60 -12.23 5.39 28.89
CA PRO A 60 -12.64 6.28 27.80
C PRO A 60 -11.44 6.90 27.09
N TYR A 61 -11.52 6.98 25.76
CA TYR A 61 -10.43 7.53 24.96
C TYR A 61 -10.21 9.02 25.26
N PRO A 62 -8.97 9.43 25.61
CA PRO A 62 -8.69 10.82 25.91
C PRO A 62 -8.80 11.68 24.65
N ARG A 63 -9.28 12.92 24.79
CA ARG A 63 -9.40 13.85 23.65
C ARG A 63 -8.07 14.09 22.92
N SER A 64 -6.95 13.94 23.62
CA SER A 64 -5.61 14.10 23.04
C SER A 64 -5.31 13.13 21.89
N ILE A 65 -6.03 12.00 21.75
CA ILE A 65 -5.81 11.04 20.66
C ILE A 65 -6.72 11.24 19.44
N TYR A 66 -7.56 12.27 19.42
CA TYR A 66 -8.44 12.55 18.28
C TYR A 66 -7.65 12.94 17.02
N PHE A 67 -6.35 13.24 17.14
CA PHE A 67 -5.48 13.43 15.98
C PHE A 67 -5.44 12.20 15.06
N LEU A 68 -5.76 11.00 15.57
CA LEU A 68 -5.82 9.77 14.78
C LEU A 68 -6.79 9.88 13.59
N GLU A 69 -7.85 10.69 13.69
CA GLU A 69 -8.78 10.94 12.59
C GLU A 69 -8.10 11.59 11.38
N ASN A 70 -7.02 12.34 11.63
CA ASN A 70 -6.25 13.09 10.64
C ASN A 70 -4.88 12.45 10.36
N GLN A 71 -4.62 11.25 10.87
CA GLN A 71 -3.36 10.55 10.67
C GLN A 71 -3.18 10.20 9.19
N GLY A 72 -2.09 10.67 8.58
CA GLY A 72 -1.72 10.28 7.22
C GLY A 72 -1.07 8.88 7.20
N ASN A 73 -0.74 8.40 6.00
CA ASN A 73 -0.08 7.10 5.81
C ASN A 73 1.44 7.15 6.05
N TRP A 74 1.90 8.13 6.83
CA TRP A 74 3.28 8.30 7.23
C TRP A 74 3.57 7.43 8.45
N PHE A 75 4.82 6.96 8.56
CA PHE A 75 5.28 6.27 9.76
C PHE A 75 5.19 7.19 10.97
N THR A 76 4.54 6.73 12.04
CA THR A 76 4.59 7.40 13.35
C THR A 76 4.93 6.41 14.45
N PRO A 77 5.68 6.83 15.49
CA PRO A 77 5.92 5.98 16.64
C PRO A 77 4.65 5.73 17.48
N PHE A 78 3.52 6.37 17.15
CA PHE A 78 2.26 6.17 17.87
C PHE A 78 1.50 4.93 17.38
N ASN A 79 1.40 4.73 16.07
CA ASN A 79 0.62 3.64 15.47
C ASN A 79 1.48 2.43 15.03
N HIS A 80 2.76 2.43 15.41
CA HIS A 80 3.70 1.33 15.19
C HIS A 80 4.37 0.90 16.51
N PRO A 81 4.77 -0.38 16.64
CA PRO A 81 5.59 -0.84 17.75
C PRO A 81 6.91 -0.08 17.86
N GLY A 82 7.28 0.27 19.09
CA GLY A 82 8.56 0.92 19.42
C GLY A 82 9.57 -0.07 20.01
N MET A 83 10.26 0.36 21.06
CA MET A 83 11.20 -0.48 21.82
C MET A 83 10.47 -1.56 22.63
N THR A 84 11.16 -2.67 22.90
CA THR A 84 10.65 -3.79 23.70
C THR A 84 10.94 -3.61 25.21
N GLY A 85 10.44 -4.54 26.03
CA GLY A 85 10.75 -4.62 27.45
C GLY A 85 10.18 -3.45 28.25
N PRO A 86 10.96 -2.77 29.12
CA PRO A 86 10.44 -1.70 29.99
C PRO A 86 9.94 -0.47 29.22
N TYR A 87 10.29 -0.35 27.93
CA TYR A 87 9.87 0.75 27.07
C TYR A 87 8.62 0.43 26.24
N ASP A 88 8.11 -0.80 26.29
CA ASP A 88 6.86 -1.18 25.64
C ASP A 88 5.64 -0.78 26.48
N ILE A 89 5.50 0.53 26.71
CA ILE A 89 4.48 1.13 27.57
C ILE A 89 3.04 0.88 27.08
N ARG A 90 2.88 0.45 25.82
CA ARG A 90 1.58 0.16 25.20
C ARG A 90 1.37 -1.33 24.92
N ASN A 91 2.30 -2.19 25.36
CA ASN A 91 2.23 -3.65 25.21
C ASN A 91 2.10 -4.12 23.75
N TRP A 92 2.76 -3.45 22.81
CA TRP A 92 2.78 -3.81 21.40
C TRP A 92 3.40 -5.19 21.12
N HIS A 93 4.25 -5.69 22.02
CA HIS A 93 4.97 -6.95 21.87
C HIS A 93 4.46 -8.05 22.81
N LYS A 94 3.30 -7.85 23.46
CA LYS A 94 2.64 -8.93 24.19
C LYS A 94 1.86 -9.82 23.23
N ASN A 95 2.22 -11.10 23.22
CA ASN A 95 1.48 -12.17 22.55
C ASN A 95 0.35 -12.69 23.44
#